data_AF-A0AAU6USZ4-F1
#
_entry.id   AF-A0AAU6USZ4-F1
#
_cell.length_a   1.000
_cell.length_b   1.000
_cell.length_c   1.000
_cell.angle_alpha   90.00
_cell.angle_beta   90.00
_cell.angle_gamma   90.00
#
_symmetry.space_group_name_H-M   'P 1'
#
loop_
_entity.id
_entity.type
_entity.pdbx_description
1 polymer ?
#
loop_
_entity_poly.entity_id
_entity_poly.type
_entity_poly.pdbx_seq_one_letter_code
_entity_poly.pdbx_strand_id
1 'polypeptide(L)' 'MILSELKQCIEQQGYVTRKELAQRFALSEDGVDAMLDVWIKKGVISRLIDTNAANYVTRVRYCPNRVNGLSMTVTM' A
#
# COMPACT_ATOMS: atom_id res chain seq x y z
N MET A 1 4.67 -11.84 13.17
CA MET A 1 3.27 -11.81 12.67
C MET A 1 3.28 -11.07 11.34
N ILE A 2 2.62 -11.63 10.32
CA ILE A 2 2.73 -11.27 8.89
C ILE A 2 2.59 -9.76 8.57
N LEU A 3 1.88 -9.02 9.44
CA LEU A 3 1.61 -7.58 9.37
C LEU A 3 2.88 -6.71 9.47
N SER A 4 3.85 -7.10 10.31
CA SER A 4 5.12 -6.37 10.44
C SER A 4 6.04 -6.64 9.25
N GLU A 5 5.98 -7.84 8.67
CA GLU A 5 6.77 -8.19 7.49
C GLU A 5 6.24 -7.51 6.23
N LEU A 6 4.92 -7.41 6.07
CA LEU A 6 4.30 -6.60 5.01
C LEU A 6 4.81 -5.16 5.05
N LYS A 7 4.80 -4.54 6.25
CA LYS A 7 5.34 -3.20 6.47
C LYS A 7 6.82 -3.12 6.09
N GLN A 8 7.63 -4.03 6.62
CA GLN A 8 9.08 -4.04 6.39
C GLN A 8 9.42 -4.23 4.91
N CYS A 9 8.66 -5.06 4.18
CA CYS A 9 8.81 -5.25 2.74
C CYS A 9 8.58 -3.94 1.97
N ILE A 10 7.53 -3.19 2.34
CA ILE A 10 7.21 -1.88 1.75
C ILE A 10 8.30 -0.85 2.10
N GLU A 11 8.82 -0.86 3.32
CA GLU A 11 9.92 0.01 3.75
C GLU A 11 11.23 -0.27 3.00
N GLN A 12 11.54 -1.54 2.72
CA GLN A 12 12.74 -1.95 2.00
C GLN A 12 12.68 -1.65 0.50
N GLN A 13 11.53 -1.85 -0.15
CA GLN A 13 11.37 -1.57 -1.58
C GLN A 13 11.02 -0.10 -1.88
N GLY A 14 10.46 0.63 -0.93
CA GLY A 14 9.98 2.00 -1.10
C GLY A 14 8.64 2.11 -1.83
N TYR A 15 8.40 1.31 -2.87
CA TYR A 15 7.09 1.25 -3.54
C TYR A 15 6.78 -0.19 -3.94
N VAL A 16 5.60 -0.67 -3.56
CA VAL A 16 5.15 -2.04 -3.88
C VAL A 16 3.70 -2.03 -4.32
N THR A 17 3.36 -2.78 -5.37
CA THR A 17 1.95 -2.89 -5.77
C THR A 17 1.18 -3.87 -4.87
N ARG A 18 -0.13 -3.67 -4.78
CA ARG A 18 -1.02 -4.60 -4.06
C ARG A 18 -0.90 -6.03 -4.59
N LYS A 19 -0.81 -6.19 -5.92
CA LYS A 19 -0.64 -7.50 -6.56
C LYS A 19 0.66 -8.18 -6.18
N GLU A 20 1.77 -7.45 -6.12
CA GLU A 20 3.06 -8.00 -5.69
C GLU A 20 3.03 -8.47 -4.24
N LEU A 21 2.41 -7.70 -3.34
CA LEU A 21 2.25 -8.13 -1.94
C LEU A 21 1.34 -9.35 -1.83
N ALA A 22 0.22 -9.37 -2.56
CA ALA A 22 -0.70 -10.50 -2.60
C ALA A 22 0.03 -11.78 -3.04
N GLN A 23 0.82 -11.70 -4.12
CA GLN A 23 1.60 -12.84 -4.61
C GLN A 23 2.71 -13.27 -3.63
N ARG A 24 3.49 -12.33 -3.09
CA ARG A 24 4.60 -12.64 -2.19
C ARG A 24 4.16 -13.29 -0.88
N PHE A 25 3.04 -12.83 -0.34
CA PHE A 25 2.54 -13.30 0.96
C PHE A 25 1.44 -14.34 0.81
N ALA A 26 1.14 -14.81 -0.42
CA ALA A 26 0.04 -15.72 -0.73
C ALA A 26 -1.30 -15.25 -0.13
N LEU A 27 -1.56 -13.95 -0.21
CA LEU A 27 -2.78 -13.29 0.29
C LEU A 27 -3.67 -12.87 -0.88
N SER A 28 -4.96 -12.69 -0.61
CA SER A 28 -5.84 -11.97 -1.54
C SER A 28 -5.49 -10.49 -1.55
N GLU A 29 -5.78 -9.83 -2.67
CA GLU A 29 -5.59 -8.38 -2.79
C GLU A 29 -6.35 -7.61 -1.69
N ASP A 30 -7.60 -8.00 -1.42
CA ASP A 30 -8.41 -7.43 -0.33
C ASP A 30 -7.83 -7.74 1.07
N GLY A 31 -7.21 -8.91 1.23
CA GLY A 31 -6.52 -9.29 2.46
C GLY A 31 -5.30 -8.41 2.72
N VAL A 32 -4.52 -8.08 1.68
CA VAL A 32 -3.42 -7.11 1.78
C VAL A 32 -3.94 -5.74 2.16
N ASP A 33 -5.01 -5.27 1.51
CA ASP A 33 -5.67 -4.00 1.81
C ASP A 33 -6.10 -3.92 3.29
N ALA A 34 -6.77 -4.96 3.79
CA ALA A 34 -7.23 -5.04 5.18
C ALA A 34 -6.07 -5.05 6.18
N MET A 35 -4.98 -5.75 5.87
CA MET A 35 -3.79 -5.79 6.73
C MET A 35 -3.07 -4.45 6.77
N LEU A 36 -2.94 -3.76 5.63
CA LEU A 36 -2.24 -2.48 5.57
C LEU A 36 -3.08 -1.31 6.10
N ASP A 37 -4.41 -1.45 6.19
CA ASP A 37 -5.33 -0.43 6.70
C ASP A 37 -4.91 0.09 8.10
N VAL A 38 -4.41 -0.78 8.97
CA VAL A 38 -3.91 -0.41 10.30
C VAL A 38 -2.73 0.56 10.20
N TRP A 39 -1.81 0.34 9.27
CA TRP A 39 -0.63 1.19 9.08
C TRP A 39 -0.94 2.46 8.31
N ILE A 40 -1.91 2.40 7.40
CA ILE A 40 -2.44 3.57 6.69
C ILE A 40 -3.12 4.53 7.67
N LYS A 41 -3.99 4.02 8.56
CA LYS A 41 -4.63 4.81 9.62
C LYS A 41 -3.63 5.41 10.61
N LYS A 42 -2.50 4.74 10.83
CA LYS A 42 -1.39 5.25 11.66
C LYS A 42 -0.49 6.26 10.92
N GLY A 43 -0.72 6.51 9.63
CA GLY A 43 0.08 7.41 8.81
C GLY A 43 1.49 6.90 8.49
N VAL A 44 1.72 5.59 8.64
CA VAL A 44 3.03 4.95 8.42
C VAL A 44 3.20 4.52 6.97
N ILE A 45 2.10 4.17 6.30
CA ILE A 45 2.07 3.74 4.89
C ILE A 45 1.05 4.62 4.15
N SER A 46 1.39 5.05 2.95
CA SER A 46 0.45 5.72 2.05
C SER A 46 -0.03 4.76 0.96
N ARG A 47 -1.31 4.85 0.62
CA ARG A 47 -1.91 4.13 -0.52
C ARG A 47 -2.00 5.10 -1.70
N LEU A 48 -1.43 4.69 -2.84
CA LEU A 48 -1.51 5.37 -4.12
C LEU A 48 -2.47 4.57 -5.02
N ILE A 49 -3.51 5.22 -5.52
CA ILE A 49 -4.50 4.60 -6.40
C ILE A 49 -4.41 5.32 -7.74
N ASP A 50 -3.90 4.61 -8.75
CA ASP A 50 -3.88 5.10 -10.13
C ASP A 50 -5.25 4.82 -10.76
N THR A 51 -5.89 5.86 -11.28
CA THR A 51 -7.17 5.76 -12.01
C THR A 51 -6.97 6.01 -13.51
N ASN A 52 -7.89 5.51 -14.34
CA ASN A 52 -7.92 5.89 -15.75
C ASN A 52 -8.88 7.08 -15.99
N ALA A 53 -8.92 7.60 -17.21
CA ALA A 53 -9.80 8.71 -17.60
C ALA A 53 -11.32 8.43 -17.40
N ALA A 54 -11.70 7.17 -17.18
CA ALA A 54 -13.05 6.75 -16.84
C ALA A 54 -13.23 6.47 -15.33
N ASN A 55 -12.31 6.94 -14.47
CA ASN A 55 -12.29 6.76 -13.02
C ASN A 55 -12.23 5.30 -12.53
N TYR A 56 -11.81 4.36 -13.39
CA TYR A 56 -11.57 2.99 -12.94
C TYR A 56 -10.18 2.86 -12.31
N VAL A 57 -10.12 2.20 -11.17
CA VAL A 57 -8.86 1.85 -10.51
C VAL A 57 -8.09 0.88 -11.38
N THR A 58 -6.95 1.34 -11.89
CA THR A 58 -6.07 0.51 -12.72
C THR A 58 -4.98 -0.16 -11.90
N ARG A 59 -4.53 0.50 -10.82
CA ARG A 59 -3.41 0.03 -10.02
C ARG A 59 -3.43 0.63 -8.62
N VAL A 60 -3.09 -0.20 -7.64
CA VAL A 60 -2.95 0.20 -6.24
C VAL A 60 -1.51 -0.08 -5.80
N ARG A 61 -0.87 0.93 -5.21
CA ARG A 61 0.50 0.85 -4.69
C ARG A 61 0.56 1.32 -3.25
N TYR A 62 1.56 0.82 -2.54
CA TYR A 62 1.87 1.21 -1.18
C TYR A 62 3.30 1.73 -1.12
N CYS A 63 3.49 2.78 -0.35
CA CYS A 63 4.80 3.32 -0.03
C CYS A 63 4.90 3.65 1.45
N PRO A 64 6.10 3.53 2.06
CA PRO A 64 6.31 4.01 3.41
C PRO A 64 6.18 5.53 3.38
N ASN A 65 5.49 6.08 4.38
CA ASN A 65 5.48 7.50 4.56
C ASN A 65 6.88 7.94 5.04
N ARG A 66 7.43 9.02 4.48
CA ARG A 66 8.72 9.54 4.97
C ARG A 66 8.55 10.06 6.39
N VAL A 67 9.59 9.95 7.22
CA VAL A 67 9.64 10.59 8.54
C VAL A 67 9.44 12.09 8.33
N ASN A 68 8.43 12.71 8.98
CA ASN A 68 7.90 14.06 8.72
C ASN A 68 7.10 14.27 7.40
N GLY A 69 6.63 13.21 6.74
CA GLY A 69 5.72 13.29 5.61
C GLY A 69 4.26 13.28 6.05
N LEU A 70 3.44 14.19 5.53
CA LEU A 70 1.98 14.12 5.64
C LEU A 70 1.47 12.95 4.80
N SER A 71 0.57 12.14 5.35
CA SER A 71 -0.12 11.11 4.57
C SER A 71 -1.01 11.78 3.52
N MET A 72 -0.63 11.67 2.25
CA MET A 72 -1.37 12.24 1.12
C MET A 72 -1.94 11.13 0.25
N THR A 73 -3.25 11.13 0.07
CA THR A 73 -3.90 10.36 -0.99
C THR A 73 -3.87 11.23 -2.24
N VAL A 74 -3.04 10.86 -3.22
CA VAL A 74 -3.03 11.49 -4.54
C VAL A 74 -3.80 10.60 -5.50
N THR A 75 -4.86 11.15 -6.09
CA THR A 75 -5.59 10.54 -7.20
C THR A 75 -5.03 11.15 -8.49
N MET A 76 -4.45 10.32 -9.36
CA MET A 76 -4.03 10.70 -10.72
C MET A 76 -4.80 9.87 -11.76
#